data_AF-A0A257MVI8-F1
#
_entry.id   AF-A0A257MVI8-F1
#
_cell.length_a   1.000
_cell.length_b   1.000
_cell.length_c   1.000
_cell.angle_alpha   90.00
_cell.angle_beta   90.00
_cell.angle_gamma   90.00
#
_symmetry.space_group_name_H-M   'P 1'
#
loop_
_entity.id
_entity.type
_entity.pdbx_description
1 polymer ?
#
loop_
_entity_poly.entity_id
_entity_poly.type
_entity_poly.pdbx_seq_one_letter_code
_entity_poly.pdbx_strand_id
1 'polypeptide(L)'
;MNIPEQRFSKITQANAQLLCQPIELNEVATALLQECPISADYIQQLVDKKFYTDAVKVLAHALPKREATWWACLCARKTLTEKSLATENKAIELAEAWVYKPSE
;
A
#
# COMPACT_ATOMS: atom_id res chain seq x y z
N MET A 1 1.78 29.78 1.23
CA MET A 1 1.19 29.16 0.02
C MET A 1 0.58 27.85 0.47
N ASN A 2 -0.74 27.82 0.66
CA ASN A 2 -1.44 26.65 1.18
C ASN A 2 -1.61 25.67 0.02
N ILE A 3 -0.73 24.68 -0.08
CA ILE A 3 -0.93 23.56 -0.99
C ILE A 3 -2.15 22.84 -0.43
N PRO A 4 -3.28 22.71 -1.17
CA PRO A 4 -4.40 21.93 -0.68
C PRO A 4 -3.88 20.53 -0.36
N GLU A 5 -4.04 20.09 0.90
CA GLU A 5 -3.63 18.77 1.36
C GLU A 5 -4.07 17.75 0.31
N GLN A 6 -3.10 17.08 -0.31
CA GLN A 6 -3.37 16.05 -1.30
C GLN A 6 -4.07 14.90 -0.60
N ARG A 7 -5.40 15.00 -0.47
CA ARG A 7 -6.24 13.95 0.04
C ARG A 7 -6.06 12.75 -0.88
N PHE A 8 -5.58 11.63 -0.34
CA PHE A 8 -5.26 10.42 -1.08
C PHE A 8 -6.42 10.03 -2.04
N SER A 9 -6.30 10.40 -3.31
CA SER A 9 -7.41 10.33 -4.28
C SER A 9 -7.71 8.92 -4.80
N LYS A 10 -6.87 7.95 -4.41
CA LYS A 10 -6.86 6.58 -4.89
C LYS A 10 -7.17 5.54 -3.80
N ILE A 11 -7.57 5.97 -2.60
CA ILE A 11 -7.99 5.04 -1.55
C ILE A 11 -9.27 4.32 -1.99
N THR A 12 -9.21 2.99 -2.06
CA THR A 12 -10.32 2.13 -2.48
C THR A 12 -11.29 1.78 -1.35
N GLN A 13 -10.84 1.88 -0.10
CA GLN A 13 -11.65 1.61 1.09
C GLN A 13 -11.56 2.80 2.05
N ALA A 14 -12.66 3.54 2.22
CA ALA A 14 -12.70 4.74 3.03
C ALA A 14 -12.74 4.45 4.55
N ASN A 15 -13.17 3.25 4.96
CA ASN A 15 -13.18 2.84 6.36
C ASN A 15 -11.83 2.21 6.74
N ALA A 16 -11.12 2.82 7.68
CA ALA A 16 -9.78 2.42 8.10
C ALA A 16 -9.76 1.01 8.73
N GLN A 17 -10.80 0.66 9.49
CA GLN A 17 -10.89 -0.66 10.13
C GLN A 17 -11.07 -1.76 9.10
N LEU A 18 -11.95 -1.57 8.11
CA LEU A 18 -12.14 -2.52 7.02
C LEU A 18 -10.87 -2.63 6.14
N LEU A 19 -10.21 -1.50 5.88
CA LEU A 19 -8.96 -1.48 5.12
C LEU A 19 -7.85 -2.26 5.83
N CYS A 20 -7.78 -2.16 7.17
CA CYS A 20 -6.70 -2.73 7.95
C CYS A 20 -6.93 -4.17 8.44
N GLN A 21 -8.12 -4.76 8.21
CA GLN A 21 -8.40 -6.15 8.57
C GLN A 21 -7.33 -7.18 8.14
N PRO A 22 -6.78 -7.14 6.91
CA PRO A 22 -5.75 -8.09 6.49
C PRO A 22 -4.33 -7.69 6.91
N ILE A 23 -4.15 -6.58 7.63
CA ILE A 23 -2.85 -5.96 7.87
C ILE A 23 -2.40 -6.22 9.30
N GLU A 24 -1.22 -6.83 9.46
CA GLU A 24 -0.55 -6.89 10.76
C GLU A 24 0.06 -5.51 11.06
N LEU A 25 -0.50 -4.83 12.05
CA LEU A 25 -0.09 -3.51 12.53
C LEU A 25 0.57 -3.61 13.90
N ASN A 26 1.46 -2.67 14.19
CA ASN A 26 1.95 -2.42 15.54
C ASN A 26 0.79 -2.19 16.54
N GLU A 27 0.96 -2.53 17.82
CA GLU A 27 -0.06 -2.37 18.87
C GLU A 27 -0.57 -0.93 19.03
N VAL A 28 0.33 0.05 19.03
CA VAL A 28 0.00 1.49 19.09
C VAL A 28 -0.73 1.92 17.83
N ALA A 29 -0.27 1.50 16.65
CA ALA A 29 -0.98 1.76 15.38
C ALA A 29 -2.39 1.15 15.37
N THR A 30 -2.56 -0.03 15.96
CA THR A 30 -3.86 -0.71 16.09
C THR A 30 -4.79 0.06 17.04
N ALA A 31 -4.28 0.56 18.17
CA ALA A 31 -5.06 1.38 19.08
C ALA A 31 -5.58 2.66 18.41
N LEU A 32 -4.76 3.30 17.56
CA LEU A 32 -5.14 4.50 16.80
C LEU A 32 -6.30 4.29 15.82
N LEU A 33 -6.52 3.05 15.32
CA LEU A 33 -7.66 2.75 14.43
C LEU A 33 -9.01 2.99 15.09
N GLN A 34 -9.10 2.87 16.42
CA GLN A 34 -10.36 3.08 17.14
C GLN A 34 -10.78 4.55 17.14
N GLU A 35 -9.80 5.45 17.06
CA GLU A 35 -10.01 6.90 17.12
C GLU A 35 -10.11 7.53 15.73
N CYS A 36 -9.77 6.79 14.67
CA CYS A 36 -9.68 7.31 13.31
C CYS A 36 -10.32 6.36 12.28
N PRO A 37 -11.64 6.47 12.03
CA PRO A 37 -12.35 5.56 11.12
C PRO A 37 -12.12 5.85 9.64
N ILE A 38 -11.56 7.01 9.28
CA ILE A 38 -11.36 7.42 7.88
C ILE A 38 -9.94 7.03 7.45
N SER A 39 -9.81 6.19 6.42
CA SER A 39 -8.52 5.65 5.96
C SER A 39 -7.50 6.73 5.60
N ALA A 40 -7.91 7.81 4.92
CA ALA A 40 -7.01 8.90 4.55
C ALA A 40 -6.40 9.57 5.78
N ASP A 41 -7.24 9.86 6.77
CA ASP A 41 -6.85 10.53 8.00
C ASP A 41 -6.01 9.61 8.87
N TYR A 42 -6.32 8.30 8.88
CA TYR A 42 -5.53 7.30 9.59
C TYR A 42 -4.13 7.14 8.99
N ILE A 43 -3.98 7.09 7.66
CA ILE A 43 -2.67 7.07 7.01
C ILE A 43 -1.88 8.33 7.36
N GLN A 44 -2.51 9.52 7.33
CA GLN A 44 -1.85 10.76 7.71
C GLN A 44 -1.41 10.72 9.18
N GLN A 45 -2.25 10.22 10.08
CA GLN A 45 -1.94 10.09 11.50
C GLN A 45 -0.74 9.14 11.75
N LEU A 46 -0.65 8.04 11.00
CA LEU A 46 0.52 7.15 11.06
C LEU A 46 1.80 7.86 10.60
N VAL A 47 1.73 8.66 9.53
CA VAL A 47 2.86 9.48 9.04
C VAL A 47 3.28 10.52 10.08
N ASP A 48 2.34 11.27 10.64
CA ASP A 48 2.61 12.33 11.63
C ASP A 48 3.26 11.77 12.91
N LYS A 49 2.83 10.57 13.33
CA LYS A 49 3.39 9.84 14.46
C LYS A 49 4.61 8.98 14.10
N LYS A 50 5.10 9.05 12.84
CA LYS A 50 6.29 8.36 12.31
C LYS A 50 6.20 6.83 12.32
N PHE A 51 5.00 6.26 12.31
CA PHE A 51 4.76 4.83 12.11
C PHE A 51 4.85 4.47 10.62
N TYR A 52 6.01 4.73 10.00
CA TYR A 52 6.15 4.64 8.54
C TYR A 52 5.97 3.22 8.00
N THR A 53 6.40 2.19 8.73
CA THR A 53 6.23 0.80 8.32
C THR A 53 4.74 0.44 8.21
N ASP A 54 3.94 0.82 9.21
CA ASP A 54 2.50 0.63 9.20
C ASP A 54 1.84 1.50 8.13
N ALA A 55 2.24 2.77 8.01
CA ALA A 55 1.73 3.68 6.98
C ALA A 55 1.92 3.11 5.56
N VAL A 56 3.09 2.53 5.27
CA VAL A 56 3.39 1.90 3.99
C VAL A 56 2.53 0.64 3.78
N LYS A 57 2.35 -0.20 4.81
CA LYS A 57 1.46 -1.37 4.71
C LYS A 57 0.01 -0.97 4.42
N VAL A 58 -0.49 0.06 5.10
CA VAL A 58 -1.87 0.57 4.92
C VAL A 58 -2.02 1.20 3.54
N LEU A 59 -1.06 2.02 3.11
CA LEU A 59 -1.06 2.63 1.79
C LEU A 59 -1.05 1.58 0.67
N ALA A 60 -0.26 0.50 0.82
CA ALA A 60 -0.20 -0.61 -0.12
C ALA A 60 -1.58 -1.24 -0.37
N HIS A 61 -2.33 -1.47 0.70
CA HIS A 61 -3.67 -2.06 0.63
C HIS A 61 -4.73 -1.05 0.19
N ALA A 62 -4.48 0.25 0.40
CA ALA A 62 -5.42 1.30 0.03
C ALA A 62 -5.48 1.52 -1.49
N LEU A 63 -4.40 1.23 -2.22
CA LEU A 63 -4.30 1.44 -3.66
C LEU A 63 -5.28 0.53 -4.44
N PRO A 64 -5.76 0.97 -5.62
CA PRO A 64 -6.47 0.08 -6.53
C PRO A 64 -5.54 -1.04 -7.00
N LYS A 65 -6.13 -2.20 -7.33
CA LYS A 65 -5.39 -3.42 -7.70
C LYS A 65 -4.26 -3.15 -8.68
N ARG A 66 -4.52 -2.35 -9.72
CA ARG A 66 -3.52 -2.01 -10.75
C ARG A 66 -2.30 -1.29 -10.17
N GLU A 67 -2.53 -0.21 -9.43
CA GLU A 67 -1.47 0.58 -8.80
C GLU A 67 -0.75 -0.20 -7.70
N ALA A 68 -1.47 -1.00 -6.91
CA ALA A 68 -0.90 -1.88 -5.90
C ALA A 68 0.04 -2.92 -6.54
N THR A 69 -0.40 -3.60 -7.61
CA THR A 69 0.41 -4.57 -8.36
C THR A 69 1.64 -3.89 -8.97
N TRP A 70 1.49 -2.70 -9.56
CA TRP A 70 2.63 -1.98 -10.13
C TRP A 70 3.67 -1.62 -9.06
N TRP A 71 3.22 -1.11 -7.91
CA TRP A 71 4.12 -0.79 -6.81
C TRP A 71 4.83 -2.05 -6.28
N ALA A 72 4.13 -3.17 -6.14
CA ALA A 72 4.72 -4.46 -5.77
C ALA A 72 5.78 -4.92 -6.79
N CYS A 73 5.54 -4.76 -8.09
CA CYS A 73 6.53 -5.08 -9.13
C CYS A 73 7.80 -4.23 -8.98
N LEU A 74 7.66 -2.93 -8.74
CA LEU A 74 8.79 -2.03 -8.52
C LEU A 74 9.60 -2.42 -7.28
N CYS A 75 8.93 -2.77 -6.17
CA CYS A 75 9.58 -3.26 -4.96
C CYS A 75 10.34 -4.57 -5.26
N ALA A 76 9.69 -5.53 -5.92
CA ALA A 76 10.29 -6.81 -6.26
C ALA A 76 11.52 -6.65 -7.16
N ARG A 77 11.44 -5.81 -8.21
CA ARG A 77 12.57 -5.49 -9.10
C ARG A 77 13.78 -4.93 -8.34
N LYS A 78 13.56 -4.12 -7.31
CA LYS A 78 14.64 -3.59 -6.46
C LYS A 78 15.28 -4.63 -5.54
N THR A 79 14.59 -5.73 -5.28
CA THR A 79 15.08 -6.81 -4.41
C THR A 79 15.70 -7.98 -5.15
N LEU A 80 15.48 -8.09 -6.47
CA LEU A 80 16.08 -9.14 -7.29
C LEU A 80 17.60 -9.02 -7.29
N THR A 81 18.27 -10.17 -7.25
CA THR A 81 19.73 -10.28 -7.35
C THR A 81 20.09 -11.33 -8.40
N GLU A 82 21.38 -11.47 -8.71
CA GLU A 82 21.87 -12.53 -9.60
C GLU A 82 21.55 -13.95 -9.10
N LYS A 83 21.24 -14.11 -7.81
CA LYS A 83 20.86 -15.40 -7.20
C LYS A 83 19.35 -15.70 -7.29
N SER A 84 18.55 -14.74 -7.74
CA SER A 84 17.10 -14.92 -7.85
C SER A 84 16.77 -15.98 -8.91
N LEU A 85 15.72 -16.76 -8.65
CA LEU A 85 15.29 -17.83 -9.54
C LEU A 85 14.70 -17.23 -10.83
N ALA A 86 14.84 -17.98 -11.94
CA ALA A 86 14.22 -17.60 -13.20
C ALA A 86 12.68 -17.49 -13.09
N THR A 87 12.07 -18.28 -12.20
CA THR A 87 10.63 -18.23 -11.90
C THR A 87 10.20 -16.95 -11.20
N GLU A 88 11.03 -16.38 -10.33
CA GLU A 88 10.75 -15.09 -9.66
C GLU A 88 10.74 -13.94 -10.67
N ASN A 89 11.76 -13.90 -11.55
CA ASN A 89 11.80 -12.97 -12.67
C ASN A 89 10.55 -13.11 -13.55
N LYS A 90 10.17 -14.35 -13.87
CA LYS A 90 9.01 -14.60 -14.73
C LYS A 90 7.70 -14.16 -14.09
N ALA A 91 7.54 -14.37 -12.79
CA ALA A 91 6.35 -13.93 -12.06
C ALA A 91 6.20 -12.40 -12.11
N ILE A 92 7.30 -11.66 -11.92
CA ILE A 92 7.30 -10.20 -12.00
C ILE A 92 6.97 -9.73 -13.42
N GLU A 93 7.56 -10.33 -14.46
CA GLU A 93 7.23 -9.99 -15.86
C GLU A 93 5.74 -10.16 -16.18
N LEU A 94 5.13 -11.25 -15.70
CA LEU A 94 3.70 -11.50 -15.93
C LEU A 94 2.82 -10.50 -15.18
N ALA A 95 3.18 -10.15 -13.95
CA ALA A 95 2.48 -9.12 -13.18
C ALA A 95 2.61 -7.73 -13.82
N GLU A 96 3.80 -7.38 -14.33
CA GLU A 96 4.03 -6.16 -15.10
C GLU A 96 3.18 -6.14 -16.37
N ALA A 97 3.13 -7.24 -17.12
CA ALA A 97 2.29 -7.37 -18.31
C ALA A 97 0.79 -7.16 -17.99
N TRP A 98 0.32 -7.72 -16.87
CA TRP A 98 -1.05 -7.50 -16.39
C TRP A 98 -1.29 -6.02 -16.03
N VAL A 99 -0.33 -5.29 -15.44
CA VAL A 99 -0.50 -3.84 -15.17
C VAL A 99 -0.73 -3.03 -16.45
N TYR A 100 -0.10 -3.42 -17.57
CA TYR A 100 -0.27 -2.76 -18.87
C TYR A 100 -1.59 -3.12 -19.55
N LYS A 101 -2.03 -4.37 -19.42
CA LYS A 101 -3.31 -4.86 -19.96
C LYS A 101 -4.03 -5.67 -18.89
N PRO A 102 -4.68 -5.00 -17.92
CA PRO A 102 -5.40 -5.70 -16.87
C PRO A 102 -6.53 -6.52 -17.49
N SER A 103 -6.52 -7.81 -17.22
CA SER A 103 -7.64 -8.70 -17.49
C SER A 103 -8.21 -9.10 -16.15
N GLU A 104 -9.38 -8.56 -15.82
CA GLU A 104 -10.33 -8.89 -14.73
C GLU A 104 -11.21 -7.68 -14.42
#